data_AF-A0A1F8J0L4-F1
#
_entry.id   AF-A0A1F8J0L4-F1
#
_cell.length_a   1.000
_cell.length_b   1.000
_cell.length_c   1.000
_cell.angle_alpha   90.00
_cell.angle_beta   90.00
_cell.angle_gamma   90.00
#
_symmetry.space_group_name_H-M   'P 1'
#
loop_
_entity.id
_entity.type
_entity.pdbx_description
1 polymer ?
#
loop_
_entity_poly.entity_id
_entity_poly.type
_entity_poly.pdbx_seq_one_letter_code
_entity_poly.pdbx_strand_id
1 'polypeptide(L)'
;MICYSLMHNGKNRKELFVRSSFFLAILYIFSKLWQATQFSDAANQQSMIWYLSVTELIVLSVPFIQVDIENDIRSGDVVYQLLKPMNYLWLKISDCIGSFLFRFTVLMLIAIPFCAYLSGSIPPLPILFATYLTAGIAGLVFILFQTTIGLLAFKLQDSTPIFWVWQRCSFLFGGLLIPLDFYPAYLKTTAYFLPFASLLYGPGRLILSFNIEHFFIVLGGLLFWGSFALFLANWMYIRMLKALKVNGG
;
A
#
# COMPACT_ATOMS: atom_id res chain seq x y z
N MET A 1 -19.69 -9.86 -13.51
CA MET A 1 -18.24 -9.56 -13.57
C MET A 1 -17.49 -9.93 -12.29
N ILE A 2 -18.14 -9.92 -11.11
CA ILE A 2 -17.59 -10.44 -9.83
C ILE A 2 -17.28 -11.96 -9.90
N CYS A 3 -18.01 -12.73 -10.72
CA CYS A 3 -17.78 -14.18 -10.86
C CYS A 3 -16.51 -14.58 -11.64
N TYR A 4 -15.90 -13.71 -12.46
CA TYR A 4 -14.73 -14.13 -13.24
C TYR A 4 -13.43 -14.10 -12.41
N SER A 5 -13.38 -13.26 -11.38
CA SER A 5 -12.29 -13.21 -10.38
C SER A 5 -12.29 -14.46 -9.45
N LEU A 6 -13.45 -15.10 -9.26
CA LEU A 6 -13.57 -16.29 -8.42
C LEU A 6 -13.11 -17.59 -9.10
N MET A 7 -12.98 -17.64 -10.43
CA MET A 7 -12.52 -18.84 -11.14
C MET A 7 -10.99 -19.04 -11.09
N HIS A 8 -10.22 -18.08 -10.57
CA HIS A 8 -8.79 -18.22 -10.25
C HIS A 8 -8.56 -18.65 -8.79
N ASN A 9 -9.44 -19.49 -8.27
CA ASN A 9 -9.60 -19.80 -6.85
C ASN A 9 -8.37 -20.47 -6.20
N GLY A 10 -7.51 -21.15 -6.97
CA GLY A 10 -6.31 -21.82 -6.45
C GLY A 10 -5.11 -20.90 -6.24
N LYS A 11 -4.85 -19.99 -7.19
CA LYS A 11 -3.69 -19.09 -7.16
C LYS A 11 -3.87 -18.01 -6.10
N ASN A 12 -5.06 -17.42 -6.03
CA ASN A 12 -5.40 -16.38 -5.04
C ASN A 12 -5.37 -16.92 -3.60
N ARG A 13 -5.84 -18.16 -3.37
CA ARG A 13 -5.79 -18.78 -2.03
C ARG A 13 -4.36 -19.07 -1.57
N LYS A 14 -3.50 -19.58 -2.46
CA LYS A 14 -2.08 -19.80 -2.14
C LYS A 14 -1.36 -18.49 -1.86
N GLU A 15 -1.57 -17.47 -2.69
CA GLU A 15 -0.98 -16.16 -2.48
C GLU A 15 -1.43 -15.53 -1.15
N LEU A 16 -2.74 -15.61 -0.85
CA LEU A 16 -3.29 -15.11 0.41
C LEU A 16 -2.69 -15.86 1.61
N PHE A 17 -2.59 -17.19 1.54
CA PHE A 17 -2.00 -17.98 2.62
C PHE A 17 -0.53 -17.61 2.86
N VAL A 18 0.27 -17.46 1.80
CA VAL A 18 1.67 -17.05 1.89
C VAL A 18 1.77 -15.66 2.50
N ARG A 19 0.96 -14.69 2.05
CA ARG A 19 0.96 -13.32 2.58
C ARG A 19 0.53 -13.27 4.04
N SER A 20 -0.52 -13.99 4.42
CA SER A 20 -0.97 -14.08 5.82
C SER A 20 0.08 -14.75 6.71
N SER A 21 0.71 -15.82 6.23
CA SER A 21 1.79 -16.49 6.96
C SER A 21 3.01 -15.57 7.14
N PHE A 22 3.40 -14.86 6.08
CA PHE A 22 4.48 -13.87 6.13
C PHE A 22 4.15 -12.72 7.09
N PHE A 23 2.92 -12.21 7.05
CA PHE A 23 2.43 -11.16 7.94
C PHE A 23 2.47 -11.58 9.43
N LEU A 24 2.04 -12.79 9.75
CA LEU A 24 2.12 -13.31 11.11
C LEU A 24 3.57 -13.53 11.56
N ALA A 25 4.42 -14.03 10.66
CA ALA A 25 5.83 -14.25 10.95
C ALA A 25 6.56 -12.93 11.23
N ILE A 26 6.35 -11.89 10.41
CA ILE A 26 6.99 -10.59 10.62
C ILE A 26 6.54 -9.94 11.93
N LEU A 27 5.23 -9.97 12.23
CA LEU A 27 4.70 -9.47 13.51
C LEU A 27 5.30 -10.19 14.71
N TYR A 28 5.43 -11.52 14.63
CA TYR A 28 6.03 -12.31 15.70
C TYR A 28 7.52 -11.99 15.89
N ILE A 29 8.30 -11.96 14.81
CA ILE A 29 9.74 -11.67 14.87
C ILE A 29 9.99 -10.28 15.43
N PHE A 30 9.28 -9.26 14.92
CA PHE A 30 9.45 -7.90 15.42
C PHE A 30 8.94 -7.73 16.84
N SER A 31 7.86 -8.40 17.25
CA SER A 31 7.44 -8.42 18.65
C SER A 31 8.58 -8.88 19.58
N LYS A 32 9.33 -9.91 19.19
CA LYS A 32 10.51 -10.38 19.94
C LYS A 32 11.70 -9.42 19.86
N LEU A 33 11.93 -8.79 18.72
CA LEU A 33 12.98 -7.79 18.55
C LEU A 33 12.75 -6.60 19.48
N TRP A 34 11.53 -6.04 19.50
CA TRP A 34 11.18 -4.90 20.36
C TRP A 34 11.27 -5.24 21.86
N GLN A 35 10.97 -6.47 22.24
CA GLN A 35 11.21 -6.98 23.61
C GLN A 35 12.69 -6.97 23.98
N ALA A 36 13.57 -7.38 23.05
CA ALA A 36 15.01 -7.45 23.29
C ALA A 36 15.68 -6.08 23.39
N THR A 37 15.17 -5.07 22.68
CA THR A 37 15.78 -3.73 22.61
C THR A 37 15.59 -2.85 23.85
N GLN A 38 14.84 -3.30 24.87
CA GLN A 38 14.58 -2.55 26.12
C GLN A 38 14.24 -1.06 25.93
N PHE A 39 13.52 -0.69 24.85
CA PHE A 39 12.93 0.64 24.79
C PHE A 39 12.01 0.77 26.01
N SER A 40 12.31 1.74 26.86
CA SER A 40 12.17 1.75 28.32
C SER A 40 10.78 1.58 28.92
N ASP A 41 9.73 1.32 28.14
CA ASP A 41 8.37 1.15 28.64
C ASP A 41 7.61 0.02 27.92
N ALA A 42 7.00 -0.88 28.70
CA ALA A 42 6.12 -1.93 28.20
C ALA A 42 4.91 -1.36 27.42
N ALA A 43 4.43 -0.17 27.81
CA ALA A 43 3.39 0.57 27.07
C ALA A 43 3.85 0.92 25.65
N ASN A 44 5.13 1.27 25.47
CA ASN A 44 5.68 1.61 24.16
C ASN A 44 5.76 0.34 23.28
N GLN A 45 6.13 -0.81 23.85
CA GLN A 45 6.20 -2.08 23.13
C GLN A 45 4.83 -2.54 22.59
N GLN A 46 3.77 -2.41 23.39
CA GLN A 46 2.41 -2.78 22.97
C GLN A 46 1.96 -1.94 21.78
N SER A 47 2.20 -0.63 21.84
CA SER A 47 1.82 0.29 20.79
C SER A 47 2.62 0.05 19.50
N MET A 48 3.91 -0.33 19.58
CA MET A 48 4.73 -0.62 18.39
C MET A 48 4.25 -1.84 17.59
N ILE A 49 3.69 -2.86 18.25
CA ILE A 49 3.11 -4.04 17.55
C ILE A 49 1.91 -3.60 16.69
N TRP A 50 1.06 -2.73 17.24
CA TRP A 50 -0.08 -2.17 16.52
C TRP A 50 0.36 -1.24 15.39
N TYR A 51 1.38 -0.42 15.60
CA TYR A 51 1.97 0.40 14.56
C TYR A 51 2.45 -0.44 13.37
N LEU A 52 3.27 -1.46 13.66
CA LEU A 52 3.83 -2.35 12.65
C LEU A 52 2.73 -3.12 11.91
N SER A 53 1.69 -3.56 12.62
CA SER A 53 0.58 -4.28 11.99
C SER A 53 -0.17 -3.42 10.98
N VAL A 54 -0.37 -2.13 11.26
CA VAL A 54 -1.02 -1.20 10.34
C VAL A 54 -0.14 -0.95 9.11
N THR A 55 1.15 -0.65 9.28
CA THR A 55 2.05 -0.37 8.15
C THR A 55 2.24 -1.60 7.25
N GLU A 56 2.42 -2.78 7.82
CA GLU A 56 2.55 -4.04 7.08
C GLU A 56 1.23 -4.43 6.39
N LEU A 57 0.10 -4.20 7.05
CA LEU A 57 -1.21 -4.47 6.47
C LEU A 57 -1.44 -3.63 5.21
N ILE A 58 -1.03 -2.35 5.19
CA ILE A 58 -1.10 -1.51 3.98
C ILE A 58 -0.25 -2.13 2.86
N VAL A 59 1.02 -2.43 3.13
CA VAL A 59 1.95 -2.90 2.08
C VAL A 59 1.59 -4.28 1.55
N LEU A 60 1.26 -5.22 2.43
CA LEU A 60 0.97 -6.60 2.03
C LEU A 60 -0.39 -6.78 1.36
N SER A 61 -1.33 -5.86 1.60
CA SER A 61 -2.65 -5.90 0.97
C SER A 61 -2.60 -5.44 -0.49
N VAL A 62 -1.67 -4.55 -0.85
CA VAL A 62 -1.58 -3.96 -2.20
C VAL A 62 -1.02 -4.99 -3.20
N PRO A 63 -1.78 -5.33 -4.27
CA PRO A 63 -1.28 -6.15 -5.37
C PRO A 63 -0.25 -5.39 -6.21
N PHE A 64 0.67 -6.12 -6.85
CA PHE A 64 1.73 -5.56 -7.70
C PHE A 64 1.21 -5.20 -9.10
N ILE A 65 0.29 -4.24 -9.19
CA ILE A 65 -0.32 -3.79 -10.46
C ILE A 65 0.71 -3.32 -11.49
N GLN A 66 1.89 -2.84 -11.05
CA GLN A 66 2.92 -2.41 -11.98
C GLN A 66 3.43 -3.56 -12.85
N VAL A 67 3.53 -4.77 -12.29
CA VAL A 67 3.96 -5.97 -13.03
C VAL A 67 2.94 -6.35 -14.10
N ASP A 68 1.65 -6.28 -13.77
CA ASP A 68 0.58 -6.61 -14.72
C ASP A 68 0.54 -5.62 -15.89
N ILE A 69 0.72 -4.32 -15.62
CA ILE A 69 0.77 -3.29 -16.67
C ILE A 69 2.04 -3.43 -17.51
N GLU A 70 3.20 -3.65 -16.87
CA GLU A 70 4.46 -3.86 -17.58
C GLU A 70 4.40 -5.07 -18.52
N ASN A 71 3.85 -6.19 -18.04
CA ASN A 71 3.71 -7.41 -18.84
C ASN A 71 2.80 -7.19 -20.04
N ASP A 72 1.65 -6.54 -19.85
CA ASP A 72 0.74 -6.24 -20.96
C ASP A 72 1.42 -5.33 -22.01
N ILE A 73 2.26 -4.38 -21.58
CA ILE A 73 2.98 -3.47 -22.49
C ILE A 73 4.05 -4.26 -23.25
N ARG A 74 4.80 -5.11 -22.55
CA ARG A 74 5.89 -5.90 -23.14
C ARG A 74 5.38 -6.97 -24.11
N SER A 75 4.25 -7.61 -23.82
CA SER A 75 3.64 -8.60 -24.71
C SER A 75 2.91 -7.97 -25.91
N GLY A 76 2.65 -6.66 -25.87
CA GLY A 76 1.80 -5.98 -26.85
C GLY A 76 0.30 -6.18 -26.61
N ASP A 77 -0.09 -6.91 -25.56
CA ASP A 77 -1.49 -7.16 -25.21
C ASP A 77 -2.26 -5.88 -24.89
N VAL A 78 -1.57 -4.81 -24.47
CA VAL A 78 -2.18 -3.48 -24.30
C VAL A 78 -2.92 -3.05 -25.57
N VAL A 79 -2.40 -3.30 -26.77
CA VAL A 79 -3.04 -2.87 -28.02
C VAL A 79 -4.41 -3.54 -28.18
N TYR A 80 -4.50 -4.84 -27.95
CA TYR A 80 -5.78 -5.57 -28.00
C TYR A 80 -6.75 -5.13 -26.91
N GLN A 81 -6.25 -4.79 -25.73
CA GLN A 81 -7.10 -4.28 -24.64
C GLN A 81 -7.62 -2.86 -24.91
N LEU A 82 -6.87 -2.03 -25.64
CA LEU A 82 -7.28 -0.69 -26.05
C LEU A 82 -8.36 -0.68 -27.15
N LEU A 83 -8.50 -1.77 -27.91
CA LEU A 83 -9.59 -1.93 -28.89
C LEU A 83 -10.94 -2.16 -28.21
N LYS A 84 -10.96 -2.55 -26.93
CA LYS A 84 -12.20 -2.74 -26.18
C LYS A 84 -12.81 -1.35 -25.87
N PRO A 85 -14.15 -1.24 -25.82
CA PRO A 85 -14.82 0.03 -25.51
C PRO A 85 -14.59 0.51 -24.06
N MET A 86 -13.87 -0.25 -23.24
CA MET A 86 -13.57 0.06 -21.85
C MET A 86 -12.19 0.69 -21.72
N ASN A 87 -12.06 1.70 -20.86
CA ASN A 87 -10.76 2.31 -20.57
C ASN A 87 -9.86 1.31 -19.83
N TYR A 88 -8.77 0.90 -20.48
CA TYR A 88 -7.77 -0.05 -19.96
C TYR A 88 -7.28 0.30 -18.54
N LEU A 89 -6.94 1.58 -18.32
CA LEU A 89 -6.41 2.05 -17.03
C LEU A 89 -7.39 1.78 -15.90
N TRP A 90 -8.65 2.18 -16.09
CA TRP A 90 -9.69 2.01 -15.08
C TRP A 90 -10.04 0.55 -14.87
N LEU A 91 -10.00 -0.27 -15.91
CA LEU A 91 -10.20 -1.71 -15.80
C LEU A 91 -9.15 -2.35 -14.89
N LYS A 92 -7.87 -2.05 -15.10
CA LYS A 92 -6.76 -2.56 -14.26
C LYS A 92 -6.82 -2.06 -12.82
N ILE A 93 -7.08 -0.76 -12.63
CA ILE A 93 -7.25 -0.20 -11.29
C ILE A 93 -8.42 -0.87 -10.57
N SER A 94 -9.56 -1.08 -11.25
CA SER A 94 -10.76 -1.67 -10.62
C SER A 94 -10.54 -3.12 -10.21
N ASP A 95 -9.85 -3.92 -11.04
CA ASP A 95 -9.50 -5.31 -10.72
C ASP A 95 -8.53 -5.38 -9.52
N CYS A 96 -7.55 -4.48 -9.50
CA CYS A 96 -6.60 -4.35 -8.39
C CYS A 96 -7.29 -3.91 -7.09
N ILE A 97 -8.23 -2.96 -7.14
CA ILE A 97 -9.02 -2.52 -5.97
C ILE A 97 -9.83 -3.69 -5.40
N GLY A 98 -10.48 -4.50 -6.24
CA GLY A 98 -11.23 -5.66 -5.78
C GLY A 98 -10.34 -6.67 -5.05
N SER A 99 -9.17 -6.97 -5.62
CA SER A 99 -8.17 -7.84 -5.00
C SER A 99 -7.62 -7.27 -3.70
N PHE A 100 -7.32 -5.96 -3.68
CA PHE A 100 -6.84 -5.24 -2.51
C PHE A 100 -7.85 -5.28 -1.37
N LEU A 101 -9.11 -4.87 -1.60
CA LEU A 101 -10.13 -4.82 -0.56
C LEU A 101 -10.38 -6.18 0.08
N PHE A 102 -10.40 -7.24 -0.73
CA PHE A 102 -10.52 -8.61 -0.24
C PHE A 102 -9.32 -8.99 0.65
N ARG A 103 -8.09 -8.77 0.17
CA ARG A 103 -6.86 -9.08 0.92
C ARG A 103 -6.75 -8.27 2.21
N PHE A 104 -7.03 -6.97 2.13
CA PHE A 104 -7.03 -6.03 3.25
C PHE A 104 -8.00 -6.47 4.34
N THR A 105 -9.22 -6.85 3.97
CA THR A 105 -10.23 -7.31 4.93
C THR A 105 -9.78 -8.61 5.61
N VAL A 106 -9.25 -9.58 4.86
CA VAL A 106 -8.78 -10.84 5.44
C VAL A 106 -7.58 -10.62 6.36
N LEU A 107 -6.59 -9.84 5.93
CA LEU A 107 -5.40 -9.55 6.74
C LEU A 107 -5.77 -8.77 8.00
N MET A 108 -6.71 -7.82 7.91
CA MET A 108 -7.23 -7.08 9.07
C MET A 108 -7.88 -8.03 10.09
N LEU A 109 -8.75 -8.93 9.64
CA LEU A 109 -9.42 -9.90 10.51
C LEU A 109 -8.45 -10.86 11.20
N ILE A 110 -7.31 -11.15 10.57
CA ILE A 110 -6.23 -11.97 11.16
C ILE A 110 -5.36 -11.10 12.10
N ALA A 111 -5.08 -9.85 11.73
CA ALA A 111 -4.21 -8.93 12.46
C ALA A 111 -4.75 -8.63 13.86
N ILE A 112 -6.04 -8.29 13.98
CA ILE A 112 -6.66 -7.86 15.23
C ILE A 112 -6.48 -8.89 16.36
N PRO A 113 -6.93 -10.15 16.23
CA PRO A 113 -6.76 -11.13 17.31
C PRO A 113 -5.30 -11.48 17.58
N PHE A 114 -4.46 -11.49 16.55
CA PHE A 114 -3.03 -11.80 16.72
C PHE A 114 -2.27 -10.68 17.44
N CYS A 115 -2.52 -9.42 17.09
CA CYS A 115 -1.95 -8.26 17.78
C CYS A 115 -2.48 -8.13 19.20
N ALA A 116 -3.76 -8.44 19.43
CA ALA A 116 -4.33 -8.52 20.77
C ALA A 116 -3.64 -9.57 21.64
N TYR A 117 -3.33 -10.74 21.07
CA TYR A 117 -2.57 -11.80 21.75
C TYR A 117 -1.14 -11.38 22.07
N LEU A 118 -0.42 -10.77 21.13
CA LEU A 118 0.98 -10.38 21.32
C LEU A 118 1.16 -9.15 22.23
N SER A 119 0.28 -8.15 22.11
CA SER A 119 0.36 -6.93 22.90
C SER A 119 -0.37 -7.05 24.25
N GLY A 120 -1.33 -7.96 24.39
CA GLY A 120 -2.18 -8.06 25.58
C GLY A 120 -3.18 -6.91 25.74
N SER A 121 -3.33 -6.05 24.73
CA SER A 121 -4.24 -4.90 24.74
C SER A 121 -4.94 -4.73 23.39
N ILE A 122 -6.14 -4.16 23.42
CA ILE A 122 -6.91 -3.84 22.20
C ILE A 122 -7.21 -2.34 22.23
N PRO A 123 -6.79 -1.57 21.21
CA PRO A 123 -7.15 -0.17 21.11
C PRO A 123 -8.67 0.01 21.03
N PRO A 124 -9.22 1.13 21.54
CA PRO A 124 -10.64 1.43 21.43
C PRO A 124 -11.17 1.32 19.99
N LEU A 125 -12.40 0.81 19.85
CA LEU A 125 -13.04 0.56 18.55
C LEU A 125 -13.07 1.79 17.61
N PRO A 126 -13.32 3.03 18.09
CA PRO A 126 -13.25 4.22 17.22
C PRO A 126 -11.86 4.47 16.62
N ILE A 127 -10.80 4.20 17.40
CA ILE A 127 -9.42 4.38 16.97
C ILE A 127 -9.03 3.32 15.96
N LEU A 128 -9.42 2.06 16.20
CA LEU A 128 -9.27 0.98 15.21
C LEU A 128 -9.96 1.34 13.90
N PHE A 129 -11.23 1.77 13.97
CA PHE A 129 -11.99 2.15 12.78
C PHE A 129 -11.33 3.29 12.00
N ALA A 130 -10.94 4.37 12.67
CA ALA A 130 -10.27 5.51 12.03
C ALA A 130 -8.92 5.11 11.40
N THR A 131 -8.18 4.24 12.06
CA THR A 131 -6.89 3.74 11.57
C THR A 131 -7.07 2.83 10.35
N TYR A 132 -8.00 1.88 10.40
CA TYR A 132 -8.26 1.01 9.25
C TYR A 132 -8.88 1.75 8.06
N LEU A 133 -9.69 2.78 8.32
CA LEU A 133 -10.20 3.66 7.26
C LEU A 133 -9.06 4.38 6.54
N THR A 134 -8.16 5.03 7.29
CA THR A 134 -7.01 5.74 6.72
C THR A 134 -6.02 4.78 6.05
N ALA A 135 -5.78 3.60 6.61
CA ALA A 135 -4.97 2.54 6.01
C ALA A 135 -5.57 2.01 4.69
N GLY A 136 -6.90 1.85 4.62
CA GLY A 136 -7.59 1.45 3.40
C GLY A 136 -7.42 2.49 2.29
N ILE A 137 -7.62 3.77 2.61
CA ILE A 137 -7.39 4.88 1.67
C ILE A 137 -5.92 4.93 1.24
N ALA A 138 -4.98 4.77 2.17
CA ALA A 138 -3.55 4.73 1.86
C ALA A 138 -3.20 3.61 0.87
N GLY A 139 -3.76 2.42 1.04
CA GLY A 139 -3.59 1.33 0.09
C GLY A 139 -4.12 1.66 -1.31
N LEU A 140 -5.27 2.34 -1.41
CA LEU A 140 -5.80 2.82 -2.70
C LEU A 140 -4.84 3.82 -3.37
N VAL A 141 -4.28 4.75 -2.60
CA VAL A 141 -3.29 5.71 -3.13
C VAL A 141 -2.00 5.00 -3.55
N PHE A 142 -1.56 3.98 -2.81
CA PHE A 142 -0.43 3.13 -3.22
C PHE A 142 -0.67 2.46 -4.57
N ILE A 143 -1.88 1.95 -4.83
CA ILE A 143 -2.26 1.37 -6.13
C ILE A 143 -2.10 2.40 -7.25
N LEU A 144 -2.51 3.66 -7.03
CA LEU A 144 -2.36 4.72 -8.03
C LEU A 144 -0.90 5.05 -8.35
N PHE A 145 -0.03 5.10 -7.33
CA PHE A 145 1.42 5.27 -7.55
C PHE A 145 2.02 4.09 -8.29
N GLN A 146 1.70 2.85 -7.91
CA GLN A 146 2.19 1.66 -8.61
C GLN A 146 1.67 1.59 -10.05
N THR A 147 0.44 2.03 -10.30
CA THR A 147 -0.12 2.15 -11.66
C THR A 147 0.69 3.13 -12.49
N THR A 148 1.04 4.28 -11.92
CA THR A 148 1.89 5.28 -12.57
C THR A 148 3.27 4.71 -12.91
N ILE A 149 3.87 3.95 -12.00
CA ILE A 149 5.15 3.26 -12.22
C ILE A 149 5.02 2.25 -13.37
N GLY A 150 3.97 1.43 -13.39
CA GLY A 150 3.74 0.46 -14.46
C GLY A 150 3.60 1.12 -15.84
N LEU A 151 2.92 2.28 -15.91
CA LEU A 151 2.81 3.04 -17.17
C LEU A 151 4.14 3.59 -17.67
N LEU A 152 5.18 3.72 -16.83
CA LEU A 152 6.53 4.11 -17.28
C LEU A 152 7.16 3.04 -18.18
N ALA A 153 6.76 1.78 -18.06
CA ALA A 153 7.22 0.69 -18.92
C ALA A 153 6.91 0.95 -20.40
N PHE A 154 5.93 1.81 -20.73
CA PHE A 154 5.66 2.19 -22.12
C PHE A 154 6.87 2.87 -22.79
N LYS A 155 7.61 3.70 -22.04
CA LYS A 155 8.81 4.37 -22.56
C LYS A 155 10.09 3.60 -22.27
N LEU A 156 10.17 3.01 -21.08
CA LEU A 156 11.40 2.40 -20.57
C LEU A 156 11.50 0.90 -20.87
N GLN A 157 10.43 0.25 -21.36
CA GLN A 157 10.28 -1.21 -21.57
C GLN A 157 10.37 -2.06 -20.28
N ASP A 158 10.93 -1.52 -19.21
CA ASP A 158 11.03 -2.11 -17.89
C ASP A 158 10.79 -1.04 -16.80
N SER A 159 9.80 -1.27 -15.94
CA SER A 159 9.47 -0.41 -14.81
C SER A 159 9.98 -0.95 -13.47
N THR A 160 10.52 -2.18 -13.47
CA THR A 160 10.99 -2.90 -12.29
C THR A 160 12.04 -2.12 -11.49
N PRO A 161 13.07 -1.49 -12.09
CA PRO A 161 14.06 -0.72 -11.34
C PRO A 161 13.44 0.46 -10.58
N ILE A 162 12.46 1.15 -11.20
CA ILE A 162 11.76 2.28 -10.58
C ILE A 162 10.90 1.80 -9.43
N PHE A 163 10.23 0.66 -9.61
CA PHE A 163 9.48 0.03 -8.54
C PHE A 163 10.36 -0.35 -7.34
N TRP A 164 11.58 -0.86 -7.57
CA TRP A 164 12.50 -1.16 -6.47
C TRP A 164 12.91 0.09 -5.70
N VAL A 165 13.19 1.20 -6.39
CA VAL A 165 13.48 2.49 -5.73
C VAL A 165 12.27 2.92 -4.90
N TRP A 166 11.06 2.89 -5.48
CA TRP A 166 9.82 3.20 -4.78
C TRP A 166 9.64 2.34 -3.52
N GLN A 167 9.90 1.03 -3.61
CA GLN A 167 9.83 0.12 -2.49
C GLN A 167 10.85 0.53 -1.41
N ARG A 168 12.13 0.73 -1.74
CA ARG A 168 13.16 1.13 -0.76
C ARG A 168 12.84 2.46 -0.10
N CYS A 169 12.35 3.44 -0.86
CA CYS A 169 11.88 4.71 -0.31
C CYS A 169 10.66 4.53 0.61
N SER A 170 9.73 3.64 0.29
CA SER A 170 8.59 3.31 1.16
C SER A 170 9.06 2.71 2.49
N PHE A 171 10.05 1.82 2.47
CA PHE A 171 10.63 1.23 3.69
C PHE A 171 11.33 2.28 4.56
N LEU A 172 12.11 3.17 3.95
CA LEU A 172 12.89 4.19 4.66
C LEU A 172 12.01 5.38 5.10
N PHE A 173 11.39 6.08 4.16
CA PHE A 173 10.64 7.31 4.45
C PHE A 173 9.21 7.05 4.91
N GLY A 174 8.69 5.84 4.76
CA GLY A 174 7.39 5.45 5.30
C GLY A 174 7.42 5.04 6.77
N GLY A 175 8.60 4.89 7.37
CA GLY A 175 8.75 4.47 8.77
C GLY A 175 8.27 3.04 9.02
N LEU A 176 8.27 2.16 8.01
CA LEU A 176 7.60 0.86 8.05
C LEU A 176 8.10 -0.06 9.18
N LEU A 177 9.41 -0.06 9.43
CA LEU A 177 10.03 -0.87 10.51
C LEU A 177 10.21 -0.08 11.80
N ILE A 178 10.55 1.21 11.69
CA ILE A 178 10.83 2.09 12.81
C ILE A 178 10.04 3.38 12.55
N PRO A 179 9.19 3.80 13.50
CA PRO A 179 8.45 5.06 13.37
C PRO A 179 9.38 6.24 13.10
N LEU A 180 8.89 7.19 12.31
CA LEU A 180 9.63 8.42 11.98
C LEU A 180 9.96 9.28 13.21
N ASP A 181 9.38 8.97 14.39
CA ASP A 181 9.71 9.63 15.64
C ASP A 181 11.12 9.36 16.15
N PHE A 182 11.71 8.23 15.75
CA PHE A 182 13.10 7.88 16.09
C PHE A 182 14.12 8.40 15.07
N TYR A 183 13.67 9.10 14.02
CA TYR A 183 14.55 9.57 12.95
C TYR A 183 15.23 10.89 13.33
N PRO A 184 16.47 11.13 12.86
CA PRO A 184 17.10 12.44 13.02
C PRO A 184 16.28 13.52 12.30
N ALA A 185 16.31 14.76 12.81
CA ALA A 185 15.44 15.86 12.36
C ALA A 185 15.44 16.06 10.84
N TYR A 186 16.61 16.06 10.20
CA TYR A 186 16.74 16.22 8.74
C TYR A 186 15.98 15.13 7.97
N LEU A 187 16.12 13.86 8.38
CA LEU A 187 15.48 12.73 7.71
C LEU A 187 13.96 12.75 7.96
N LYS A 188 13.54 13.08 9.17
CA LYS A 188 12.13 13.23 9.54
C LYS A 188 11.43 14.30 8.70
N THR A 189 12.04 15.48 8.56
CA THR A 189 11.48 16.55 7.72
C THR A 189 11.38 16.12 6.26
N THR A 190 12.42 15.49 5.71
CA THR A 190 12.33 14.98 4.33
C THR A 190 11.20 13.96 4.18
N ALA A 191 11.07 13.00 5.09
CA ALA A 191 10.02 11.98 5.03
C ALA A 191 8.62 12.59 4.97
N TYR A 192 8.32 13.63 5.76
CA TYR A 192 7.02 14.31 5.75
C TYR A 192 6.70 15.07 4.45
N PHE A 193 7.71 15.48 3.67
CA PHE A 193 7.49 16.05 2.35
C PHE A 193 7.21 15.00 1.27
N LEU A 194 7.47 13.72 1.54
CA LEU A 194 7.23 12.62 0.61
C LEU A 194 5.87 11.94 0.86
N PRO A 195 5.30 11.26 -0.16
CA PRO A 195 4.04 10.55 -0.01
C PRO A 195 4.10 9.40 1.01
N PHE A 196 5.27 8.80 1.21
CA PHE A 196 5.46 7.62 2.05
C PHE A 196 5.07 7.85 3.51
N ALA A 197 5.38 9.02 4.07
CA ALA A 197 5.01 9.35 5.45
C ALA A 197 3.49 9.45 5.62
N SER A 198 2.78 10.06 4.66
CA SER A 198 1.31 10.13 4.68
C SER A 198 0.67 8.76 4.46
N LEU A 199 1.26 7.92 3.62
CA LEU A 199 0.76 6.60 3.25
C LEU A 199 0.94 5.55 4.35
N LEU A 200 2.08 5.54 5.03
CA LEU A 200 2.44 4.47 5.98
C LEU A 200 2.46 4.98 7.42
N TYR A 201 3.36 5.92 7.72
CA TYR A 201 3.53 6.43 9.07
C TYR A 201 2.27 7.13 9.60
N GLY A 202 1.52 7.86 8.76
CA GLY A 202 0.29 8.56 9.14
C GLY A 202 -0.75 7.63 9.78
N PRO A 203 -1.28 6.64 9.04
CA PRO A 203 -2.18 5.63 9.58
C PRO A 203 -1.56 4.87 10.77
N GLY A 204 -0.28 4.49 10.67
CA GLY A 204 0.42 3.79 11.75
C GLY A 204 0.44 4.59 13.06
N ARG A 205 0.66 5.90 13.00
CA ARG A 205 0.71 6.76 14.20
C ARG A 205 -0.65 6.94 14.86
N LEU A 206 -1.75 6.88 14.09
CA LEU A 206 -3.10 7.06 14.64
C LEU A 206 -3.48 5.99 15.67
N ILE A 207 -2.94 4.77 15.54
CA ILE A 207 -3.16 3.70 16.51
C ILE A 207 -2.36 3.89 17.80
N LEU A 208 -1.22 4.60 17.72
CA LEU A 208 -0.34 4.87 18.87
C LEU A 208 -0.92 5.96 19.76
N SER A 209 -1.25 7.09 19.15
CA SER A 209 -1.71 8.30 19.85
C SER A 209 -2.79 8.98 19.01
N PHE A 210 -4.04 8.60 19.25
CA PHE A 210 -5.15 9.15 18.48
C PHE A 210 -5.41 10.62 18.85
N ASN A 211 -5.43 11.46 17.83
CA ASN A 211 -5.87 12.86 17.93
C ASN A 211 -6.66 13.19 16.66
N ILE A 212 -7.80 13.86 16.82
CA ILE A 212 -8.69 14.21 15.72
C ILE A 212 -8.03 15.16 14.71
N GLU A 213 -7.18 16.08 15.17
CA GLU A 213 -6.41 16.97 14.29
C GLU A 213 -5.43 16.16 13.43
N HIS A 214 -4.70 15.23 14.05
CA HIS A 214 -3.81 14.33 13.32
C HIS A 214 -4.56 13.45 12.31
N PHE A 215 -5.76 12.98 12.66
CA PHE A 215 -6.61 12.24 11.72
C PHE A 215 -6.94 13.05 10.46
N PHE A 216 -7.36 14.31 10.62
CA PHE A 216 -7.63 15.18 9.48
C PHE A 216 -6.37 15.55 8.67
N ILE A 217 -5.23 15.73 9.32
CA ILE A 217 -3.94 15.94 8.63
C ILE A 217 -3.59 14.74 7.76
N VAL A 218 -3.73 13.51 8.31
CA VAL A 218 -3.48 12.28 7.56
C VAL A 218 -4.43 12.16 6.38
N LEU A 219 -5.74 12.36 6.59
CA LEU A 219 -6.72 12.35 5.51
C LEU A 219 -6.43 13.40 4.43
N GLY A 220 -6.09 14.63 4.83
CA GLY A 220 -5.73 15.70 3.89
C GLY A 220 -4.50 15.33 3.05
N GLY A 221 -3.47 14.75 3.67
CA GLY A 221 -2.31 14.23 2.96
C GLY A 221 -2.65 13.09 2.00
N LEU A 222 -3.48 12.15 2.42
CA LEU A 222 -3.94 11.04 1.57
C LEU A 222 -4.75 11.51 0.37
N LEU A 223 -5.64 12.49 0.57
CA LEU A 223 -6.41 13.09 -0.51
C LEU A 223 -5.52 13.86 -1.49
N PHE A 224 -4.59 14.67 -0.96
CA PHE A 224 -3.63 15.41 -1.78
C PHE A 224 -2.79 14.47 -2.66
N TRP A 225 -2.14 13.47 -2.05
CA TRP A 225 -1.31 12.52 -2.77
C TRP A 225 -2.12 11.59 -3.67
N GLY A 226 -3.34 11.24 -3.27
CA GLY A 226 -4.30 10.48 -4.08
C GLY A 226 -4.69 11.23 -5.35
N SER A 227 -5.08 12.51 -5.23
CA SER A 227 -5.39 13.36 -6.37
C SER A 227 -4.17 13.57 -7.27
N PHE A 228 -2.99 13.77 -6.69
CA PHE A 228 -1.74 13.90 -7.44
C PHE A 228 -1.41 12.63 -8.24
N ALA A 229 -1.44 11.46 -7.59
CA ALA A 229 -1.17 10.18 -8.25
C ALA A 229 -2.22 9.86 -9.32
N LEU A 230 -3.50 10.18 -9.07
CA LEU A 230 -4.56 9.99 -10.04
C LEU A 230 -4.36 10.89 -11.28
N PHE A 231 -4.02 12.16 -11.06
CA PHE A 231 -3.71 13.10 -12.14
C PHE A 231 -2.52 12.59 -12.97
N LEU A 232 -1.45 12.15 -12.30
CA LEU A 232 -0.24 11.67 -12.95
C LEU A 232 -0.51 10.40 -13.79
N ALA A 233 -1.24 9.42 -13.24
CA ALA A 233 -1.63 8.21 -13.94
C ALA A 233 -2.47 8.52 -15.20
N ASN A 234 -3.49 9.38 -15.08
CA ASN A 234 -4.32 9.77 -16.22
C ASN A 234 -3.53 10.54 -17.29
N TRP A 235 -2.67 11.47 -16.86
CA TRP A 235 -1.83 12.25 -17.78
C TRP A 235 -0.86 11.36 -18.57
N MET A 236 -0.22 10.40 -17.89
CA MET A 236 0.65 9.41 -18.53
C MET A 236 -0.12 8.50 -19.48
N TYR A 237 -1.30 8.04 -19.07
CA TYR A 237 -2.16 7.20 -19.91
C TYR A 237 -2.58 7.92 -21.19
N ILE A 238 -2.99 9.19 -21.12
CA ILE A 238 -3.32 10.00 -22.31
C ILE A 238 -2.11 10.14 -23.24
N ARG A 239 -0.90 10.32 -22.68
CA ARG A 239 0.33 10.37 -23.48
C ARG A 239 0.63 9.05 -24.17
N MET A 240 0.43 7.92 -23.49
CA MET A 240 0.55 6.59 -24.07
C MET A 240 -0.41 6.41 -25.26
N LEU A 241 -1.69 6.77 -25.09
CA LEU A 241 -2.70 6.68 -26.15
C LEU A 241 -2.33 7.53 -27.38
N LYS A 242 -1.82 8.75 -27.17
CA LYS A 242 -1.39 9.63 -28.27
C LYS A 242 -0.21 9.04 -29.04
N ALA A 243 0.77 8.48 -28.33
CA ALA A 243 1.94 7.86 -28.96
C ALA A 243 1.57 6.62 -29.79
N LEU A 244 0.62 5.81 -29.32
CA LEU A 244 0.13 4.63 -30.05
C LEU A 244 -0.61 5.00 -31.34
N LYS A 245 -1.42 6.08 -31.33
CA LYS A 245 -2.11 6.56 -32.55
C LYS A 245 -1.16 7.02 -33.65
N VAL A 246 0.01 7.56 -33.28
CA VAL A 246 0.99 8.06 -34.27
C VAL A 246 1.74 6.91 -34.95
N ASN A 247 2.02 5.83 -34.23
CA ASN A 247 2.75 4.67 -34.76
C ASN A 247 1.84 3.58 -35.35
N GLY A 248 0.54 3.63 -35.07
CA GLY A 248 -0.43 2.58 -35.43
C GLY A 248 -1.14 2.75 -36.77
N GLY A 249 -1.16 3.96 -37.36
CA GLY A 249 -1.93 4.26 -38.58
C GLY A 249 -3.43 4.33 -38.33
#